data_AF-A0A2Z5GBZ6-F1
#
_entry.id   AF-A0A2Z5GBZ6-F1
#
_cell.length_a   1.000
_cell.length_b   1.000
_cell.length_c   1.000
_cell.angle_alpha   90.00
_cell.angle_beta   90.00
_cell.angle_gamma   90.00
#
_symmetry.space_group_name_H-M   'P 1'
#
loop_
_entity.id
_entity.type
_entity.pdbx_description
1 polymer ?
#
loop_
_entity_poly.entity_id
_entity_poly.type
_entity_poly.pdbx_seq_one_letter_code
_entity_poly.pdbx_strand_id
1 'polypeptide(L)' 'MRQNLVTGDKNLSYQQNLTGRKLALVVLEETDWNILKHEAAPVSAALDAAMPGSFQEVTFHRRRPRGSGRKRDC' A
#
# COMPACT_ATOMS: atom_id res chain seq x y z
N MET A 1 -14.48 17.30 -2.50
CA MET A 1 -13.79 16.60 -1.39
C MET A 1 -13.75 15.12 -1.75
N ARG A 2 -12.56 14.52 -1.93
CA ARG A 2 -12.37 13.10 -2.25
C ARG A 2 -12.19 12.34 -0.94
N GLN A 3 -12.88 11.21 -0.80
CA GLN A 3 -12.83 10.36 0.40
C GLN A 3 -12.04 9.10 0.05
N ASN A 4 -10.84 8.99 0.61
CA ASN A 4 -9.96 7.85 0.38
C ASN A 4 -9.85 7.08 1.71
N LEU A 5 -10.13 5.78 1.65
CA LEU A 5 -9.97 4.88 2.79
C LEU A 5 -8.75 4.00 2.52
N VAL A 6 -7.75 4.11 3.40
CA VAL A 6 -6.57 3.24 3.39
C VAL A 6 -6.77 2.17 4.45
N THR A 7 -6.67 0.91 4.06
CA THR A 7 -6.81 -0.23 4.97
C THR A 7 -5.72 -1.26 4.70
N GLY A 8 -5.24 -1.97 5.72
CA GLY A 8 -4.42 -3.18 5.53
C GLY A 8 -5.23 -4.46 5.47
N ASP A 9 -6.55 -4.35 5.67
CA ASP A 9 -7.45 -5.50 5.70
C ASP A 9 -7.96 -5.82 4.29
N LYS A 10 -7.51 -6.96 3.74
CA LYS A 10 -7.90 -7.45 2.41
C LYS A 10 -9.34 -7.97 2.35
N ASN A 11 -9.94 -8.30 3.49
CA ASN A 11 -11.31 -8.78 3.54
C ASN A 11 -12.32 -7.64 3.41
N LEU A 12 -11.91 -6.39 3.66
CA LEU A 12 -12.80 -5.24 3.57
C LEU A 12 -13.42 -5.06 2.17
N SER A 13 -12.67 -5.32 1.09
CA SER A 13 -13.21 -5.25 -0.28
C SER A 13 -14.24 -6.34 -0.56
N TYR A 14 -14.12 -7.49 0.09
CA TYR A 14 -15.03 -8.62 -0.04
C TYR A 14 -16.27 -8.48 0.87
N GLN A 15 -16.09 -7.87 2.05
CA GLN A 15 -17.16 -7.68 3.03
C GLN A 15 -17.98 -6.40 2.79
N GLN A 16 -17.41 -5.40 2.11
CA GLN A 16 -18.10 -4.15 1.81
C GLN A 16 -18.57 -4.13 0.35
N ASN A 17 -19.87 -3.93 0.17
CA ASN A 17 -20.42 -3.65 -1.15
C ASN A 17 -20.02 -2.21 -1.57
N LEU A 18 -18.99 -2.09 -2.40
CA LEU A 18 -18.48 -0.82 -2.94
C LEU A 18 -19.40 -0.22 -4.01
N THR A 19 -20.41 -0.97 -4.46
CA THR A 19 -21.33 -0.56 -5.54
C THR A 19 -22.11 0.68 -5.10
N GLY A 20 -21.86 1.82 -5.77
CA GLY A 20 -22.55 3.09 -5.53
C GLY A 20 -21.89 4.04 -4.52
N ARG A 21 -20.76 3.65 -3.89
CA ARG A 21 -20.03 4.54 -2.98
C ARG A 21 -18.94 5.30 -3.72
N LYS A 22 -18.88 6.63 -3.52
CA LYS A 22 -17.83 7.51 -4.07
C LYS A 22 -16.51 7.45 -3.27
N LEU A 23 -16.23 6.32 -2.63
CA LEU A 23 -15.01 6.12 -1.84
C LEU A 23 -13.99 5.38 -2.70
N ALA A 24 -12.75 5.82 -2.64
CA ALA A 24 -11.62 5.08 -3.18
C ALA A 24 -11.06 4.17 -2.08
N LEU A 25 -10.87 2.88 -2.37
CA LEU A 25 -10.31 1.92 -1.43
C LEU A 25 -8.87 1.59 -1.83
N VAL A 26 -7.93 1.89 -0.93
CA VAL A 26 -6.53 1.51 -1.09
C VAL A 26 -6.20 0.46 -0.03
N VAL A 27 -5.86 -0.75 -0.48
CA VAL A 27 -5.49 -1.86 0.39
C VAL A 27 -3.98 -2.01 0.41
N LEU A 28 -3.41 -2.00 1.61
CA LEU A 28 -1.99 -2.22 1.84
C LEU A 28 -1.76 -3.70 2.10
N GLU A 29 -0.86 -4.31 1.35
CA GLU A 29 -0.50 -5.71 1.58
C GLU A 29 0.29 -5.90 2.88
N GLU A 30 1.05 -4.88 3.29
CA GLU A 30 1.80 -4.87 4.55
C GLU A 30 1.28 -3.78 5.50
N THR A 31 1.17 -4.16 6.77
CA THR A 31 0.77 -3.26 7.86
C THR A 31 1.93 -2.86 8.77
N ASP A 32 3.13 -3.38 8.51
CA ASP A 32 4.33 -2.95 9.23
C ASP A 32 4.68 -1.49 8.91
N TRP A 33 4.52 -0.65 9.93
CA TRP A 33 4.77 0.79 9.84
C TRP A 33 6.20 1.12 9.36
N ASN A 34 7.20 0.30 9.69
CA ASN A 34 8.57 0.55 9.25
C ASN A 34 8.71 0.40 7.73
N ILE A 35 7.98 -0.53 7.12
CA ILE A 35 7.96 -0.73 5.68
C ILE A 35 7.20 0.42 5.02
N LEU A 36 6.00 0.74 5.54
CA LEU A 36 5.16 1.82 5.01
C LEU A 36 5.85 3.18 5.02
N LYS A 37 6.64 3.48 6.07
CA LYS A 37 7.39 4.73 6.14
C LYS A 37 8.47 4.83 5.06
N HIS A 38 9.12 3.71 4.72
CA HIS A 38 10.15 3.69 3.66
C HIS A 38 9.53 3.66 2.26
N GLU A 39 8.33 3.11 2.12
CA GLU A 39 7.61 2.95 0.86
C GLU A 39 6.38 3.87 0.78
N ALA A 40 6.43 5.05 1.38
CA ALA A 40 5.30 6.00 1.39
C ALA A 40 5.00 6.59 0.00
N ALA A 41 6.01 6.68 -0.86
CA ALA A 41 5.88 7.25 -2.21
C ALA A 41 4.89 6.47 -3.11
N PRO A 42 4.97 5.13 -3.25
CA PRO A 42 3.99 4.37 -4.02
C PRO A 42 2.57 4.46 -3.43
N VAL A 43 2.43 4.56 -2.10
CA VAL A 43 1.12 4.76 -1.46
C VAL A 43 0.53 6.12 -1.84
N SER A 44 1.33 7.19 -1.83
CA SER A 44 0.87 8.51 -2.26
C SER A 44 0.44 8.52 -3.73
N ALA A 45 1.24 7.91 -4.62
CA ALA A 45 0.89 7.82 -6.03
C ALA A 45 -0.40 7.02 -6.26
N ALA A 46 -0.60 5.93 -5.51
CA ALA A 46 -1.84 5.15 -5.55
C ALA A 46 -3.04 5.99 -5.08
N LEU A 47 -2.88 6.80 -4.02
CA LEU A 47 -3.92 7.69 -3.52
C LEU A 47 -4.29 8.81 -4.50
N ASP A 48 -3.31 9.37 -5.21
CA ASP A 48 -3.53 10.40 -6.23
C ASP A 48 -4.23 9.85 -7.47
N ALA A 49 -3.91 8.61 -7.85
CA ALA A 49 -4.55 7.90 -8.96
C ALA A 49 -5.92 7.31 -8.60
N ALA A 50 -6.24 7.17 -7.31
CA ALA A 50 -7.45 6.49 -6.87
C ALA A 50 -8.72 7.26 -7.27
N MET A 51 -9.63 6.57 -7.96
CA MET A 51 -10.91 7.13 -8.40
C MET A 51 -12.04 6.73 -7.44
N PRO A 52 -13.09 7.56 -7.31
CA PRO A 52 -14.28 7.16 -6.55
C PRO A 52 -14.84 5.83 -7.06
N GLY A 53 -14.96 4.82 -6.19
CA GLY A 53 -15.43 3.48 -6.55
C GLY A 53 -14.34 2.56 -7.10
N SER A 54 -13.07 3.00 -7.15
CA SER A 54 -11.95 2.13 -7.52
C SER A 54 -11.34 1.42 -6.32
N PHE A 55 -10.84 0.22 -6.58
CA PHE A 55 -10.08 -0.59 -5.64
C PHE A 55 -8.62 -0.68 -6.13
N GLN A 56 -7.67 -0.35 -5.26
CA GLN A 56 -6.25 -0.44 -5.57
C GLN A 56 -5.53 -1.19 -4.45
N GLU A 57 -4.78 -2.23 -4.79
CA GLU A 57 -3.89 -2.93 -3.86
C GLU A 57 -2.45 -2.44 -4.07
N VAL A 58 -1.75 -2.14 -2.97
CA VAL A 58 -0.35 -1.71 -2.96
C VAL A 58 0.49 -2.81 -2.34
N THR A 59 1.25 -3.50 -3.19
CA THR A 59 2.25 -4.48 -2.79
C THR A 59 3.57 -3.80 -2.48
N PHE A 60 4.18 -4.18 -1.36
CA PHE A 60 5.50 -3.71 -0.98
C PHE A 60 6.53 -4.80 -1.23
N HIS A 61 7.49 -4.53 -2.12
CA HIS A 61 8.64 -5.40 -2.25
C HIS A 61 9.59 -5.09 -1.10
N ARG A 62 9.70 -6.00 -0.12
CA ARG A 62 10.78 -5.98 0.86
C ARG A 62 12.10 -5.95 0.09
N ARG A 63 12.71 -4.77 -0.04
CA ARG A 63 14.09 -4.69 -0.54
C ARG A 63 14.92 -5.49 0.44
N ARG A 64 15.42 -6.66 0.00
CA ARG A 64 16.41 -7.39 0.79
C ARG A 64 17.51 -6.38 1.15
N PRO A 65 17.98 -6.34 2.41
CA PRO A 65 19.15 -5.54 2.73
C PRO A 65 20.23 -5.95 1.74
N ARG A 66 20.75 -4.98 0.98
CA ARG A 66 21.88 -5.22 0.08
C ARG A 66 22.93 -5.91 0.92
N GLY A 67 23.24 -7.16 0.57
CA GLY A 67 24.11 -8.02 1.35
C GLY A 67 25.37 -7.24 1.72
N SER A 68 25.71 -7.27 3.01
CA SER A 68 27.00 -6.80 3.46
C SER A 68 28.04 -7.63 2.72
N GLY A 69 28.69 -7.04 1.73
CA GLY A 69 29.91 -7.56 1.17
C GLY A 69 30.88 -7.66 2.34
N ARG A 70 31.07 -8.87 2.86
CA ARG A 70 32.09 -9.19 3.85
C ARG A 70 33.42 -8.80 3.20
N LYS A 71 33.94 -7.64 3.61
CA LYS A 71 35.30 -7.18 3.31
C LYS A 71 36.21 -8.32 3.72
N ARG A 72 36.81 -9.00 2.74
CA ARG A 72 37.99 -9.82 2.98
C ARG A 72 39.07 -8.84 3.40
N ASP A 73 39.28 -8.72 4.69
CA ASP A 73 40.53 -8.13 5.17
C ASP A 73 41.66 -9.11 4.87
N CYS A 74 42.75 -8.50 4.41
CA CYS A 74 43.97 -9.11 3.89
C CYS A 74 44.67 -10.03 4.91
#